data_AF-A0A3N5NIZ4-F1
#
_entry.id   AF-A0A3N5NIZ4-F1
#
_cell.length_a   1.000
_cell.length_b   1.000
_cell.length_c   1.000
_cell.angle_alpha   90.00
_cell.angle_beta   90.00
_cell.angle_gamma   90.00
#
_symmetry.space_group_name_H-M   'P 1'
#
loop_
_entity.id
_entity.type
_entity.pdbx_description
1 polymer ?
#
loop_
_entity_poly.entity_id
_entity_poly.type
_entity_poly.pdbx_seq_one_letter_code
_entity_poly.pdbx_strand_id
1 'polypeptide(L)'
;MTAHSTLVGGSIASRRMHCPASYTESLKAPPGVTSVYAEHGTALHDGMAHWLRNPDDDLIGKVFNDHVITAEDDILLTNAWDAQVELQECCGGNFKVTNLELQAAFPGIPGAFGTVDTILQSPTHFLVVDYKFGQGIAVHCVDPETGELNHQLLFYLASVRHLAKGRTMVIAIIQPTFEPHLSYALVTPAELDAFETKLRDAVAEATSSNPRRLRGEWCRFAPCKLTCRLWTGPMLDLTALGRPPQAAPAGAEWGIWLAAAKRLVDSALMYAKEIDQALMDHLKAGGTAPGFALKQQVKNRKWLDDVDLVAKTLKKLGLTDEQIWQRKLQTFAVTDAAAKRLRVTIPDELRPRPQSNDLTLTYEGDPRAVDVKNIAADFAAALKKLERNTT
;
A
#
# COMPACT_ATOMS: atom_id res chain seq x y z
N MET A 1 -3.54 7.11 20.00
CA MET A 1 -4.58 6.57 19.09
C MET A 1 -4.93 7.64 18.08
N THR A 2 -4.60 7.41 16.81
CA THR A 2 -5.03 8.23 15.69
C THR A 2 -6.55 8.13 15.58
N ALA A 3 -7.24 9.27 15.63
CA ALA A 3 -8.69 9.30 15.46
C ALA A 3 -9.01 8.93 14.00
N HIS A 4 -9.96 8.02 13.79
CA HIS A 4 -10.49 7.70 12.47
C HIS A 4 -11.94 8.16 12.37
N SER A 5 -12.32 8.82 11.27
CA SER A 5 -13.73 9.14 11.05
C SER A 5 -14.53 7.86 10.84
N THR A 6 -15.57 7.67 11.63
CA THR A 6 -16.43 6.48 11.62
C THR A 6 -17.46 6.52 10.48
N LEU A 7 -17.91 7.72 10.10
CA LEU A 7 -18.90 7.93 9.03
C LEU A 7 -18.24 7.82 7.64
N VAL A 8 -17.23 8.65 7.40
CA VAL A 8 -16.42 8.66 6.17
C VAL A 8 -15.08 9.38 6.39
N GLY A 9 -14.00 8.76 5.93
CA GLY A 9 -12.66 9.34 5.83
C GLY A 9 -12.01 8.93 4.51
N GLY A 10 -10.79 9.40 4.22
CA GLY A 10 -10.11 9.16 2.94
C GLY A 10 -10.10 7.70 2.49
N SER A 11 -9.60 6.79 3.34
CA SER A 11 -9.55 5.35 3.05
C SER A 11 -10.91 4.64 3.03
N ILE A 12 -11.99 5.31 3.47
CA ILE A 12 -13.36 4.78 3.52
C ILE A 12 -14.22 5.37 2.39
N ALA A 13 -13.82 6.50 1.79
CA ALA A 13 -14.61 7.24 0.80
C ALA A 13 -15.07 6.37 -0.36
N SER A 14 -14.15 5.61 -0.98
CA SER A 14 -14.49 4.71 -2.09
C SER A 14 -15.53 3.67 -1.68
N ARG A 15 -15.37 3.04 -0.50
CA ARG A 15 -16.34 2.07 0.01
C ARG A 15 -17.70 2.72 0.28
N ARG A 16 -17.70 3.92 0.87
CA ARG A 16 -18.94 4.65 1.19
C ARG A 16 -19.71 5.00 -0.08
N MET A 17 -19.02 5.48 -1.13
CA MET A 17 -19.64 5.85 -2.41
C MET A 17 -20.26 4.66 -3.15
N HIS A 18 -19.60 3.51 -3.12
CA HIS A 18 -20.07 2.34 -3.85
C HIS A 18 -21.07 1.49 -3.06
N CYS A 19 -20.89 1.38 -1.74
CA CYS A 19 -21.74 0.57 -0.88
C CYS A 19 -22.09 1.35 0.42
N PRO A 20 -23.01 2.33 0.34
CA PRO A 20 -23.49 3.07 1.50
C PRO A 20 -23.96 2.17 2.65
N ALA A 21 -24.62 1.04 2.33
CA ALA A 21 -25.09 0.06 3.32
C ALA A 21 -23.99 -0.55 4.18
N SER A 22 -22.72 -0.49 3.74
CA SER A 22 -21.59 -0.97 4.54
C SER A 22 -21.41 -0.18 5.85
N TYR A 23 -21.97 1.04 5.98
CA TYR A 23 -21.82 1.86 7.18
C TYR A 23 -22.37 1.15 8.41
N THR A 24 -23.69 0.96 8.40
CA THR A 24 -24.45 0.45 9.53
C THR A 24 -24.07 -0.99 9.84
N GLU A 25 -23.70 -1.78 8.82
CA GLU A 25 -23.19 -3.14 9.03
C GLU A 25 -21.78 -3.15 9.64
N SER A 26 -20.90 -2.21 9.26
CA SER A 26 -19.55 -2.12 9.86
C SER A 26 -19.60 -1.71 11.33
N LEU A 27 -20.61 -0.92 11.74
CA LEU A 27 -20.81 -0.56 13.15
C LEU A 27 -21.24 -1.76 14.02
N LYS A 28 -21.80 -2.81 13.41
CA LYS A 28 -22.17 -4.06 14.10
C LYS A 28 -21.03 -5.07 14.14
N ALA A 29 -19.99 -4.87 13.32
CA ALA A 29 -18.84 -5.75 13.29
C ALA A 29 -18.00 -5.56 14.57
N PRO A 30 -17.35 -6.62 15.07
CA PRO A 30 -16.37 -6.48 16.14
C PRO A 30 -15.30 -5.44 15.76
N PRO A 31 -14.74 -4.70 16.75
CA PRO A 31 -13.63 -3.80 16.48
C PRO A 31 -12.49 -4.55 15.79
N GLY A 32 -11.99 -4.00 14.69
CA GLY A 32 -10.82 -4.55 14.03
C GLY A 32 -9.58 -4.40 14.92
N VAL A 33 -8.71 -5.40 14.91
CA VAL A 33 -7.37 -5.31 15.51
C VAL A 33 -6.43 -4.72 14.46
N THR A 34 -5.56 -3.79 14.84
CA THR A 34 -4.49 -3.30 13.96
C THR A 34 -3.55 -4.46 13.62
N SER A 35 -3.11 -4.53 12.36
CA SER A 35 -2.10 -5.50 11.97
C SER A 35 -0.71 -4.91 12.15
N VAL A 36 0.30 -5.78 12.34
CA VAL A 36 1.70 -5.37 12.37
C VAL A 36 2.09 -4.59 11.09
N TYR A 37 1.49 -4.92 9.95
CA TYR A 37 1.70 -4.18 8.70
C TYR A 37 1.11 -2.77 8.73
N ALA A 38 -0.03 -2.57 9.38
CA ALA A 38 -0.63 -1.25 9.55
C ALA A 38 0.17 -0.40 10.54
N GLU A 39 0.66 -1.00 11.62
CA GLU A 39 1.53 -0.35 12.60
C GLU A 39 2.87 0.05 11.97
N HIS A 40 3.50 -0.86 11.21
CA HIS A 40 4.71 -0.60 10.46
C HIS A 40 4.54 0.53 9.44
N GLY A 41 3.45 0.50 8.65
CA GLY A 41 3.14 1.60 7.74
C GLY A 41 3.01 2.94 8.45
N THR A 42 2.31 2.97 9.60
CA THR A 42 2.14 4.19 10.42
C THR A 42 3.48 4.72 10.92
N ALA A 43 4.39 3.84 11.36
CA ALA A 43 5.75 4.23 11.74
C ALA A 43 6.53 4.84 10.57
N LEU A 44 6.38 4.31 9.35
CA LEU A 44 7.04 4.85 8.17
C LEU A 44 6.46 6.19 7.71
N HIS A 45 5.15 6.44 7.88
CA HIS A 45 4.58 7.78 7.67
C HIS A 45 5.21 8.81 8.64
N ASP A 46 5.28 8.48 9.93
CA ASP A 46 5.92 9.35 10.92
C ASP A 46 7.41 9.57 10.63
N GLY A 47 8.12 8.51 10.22
CA GLY A 47 9.51 8.58 9.77
C GLY A 47 9.68 9.47 8.54
N MET A 48 8.80 9.36 7.54
CA MET A 48 8.81 10.19 6.34
C MET A 48 8.54 11.65 6.68
N ALA A 49 7.52 11.93 7.49
CA ALA A 49 7.21 13.29 7.95
C ALA A 49 8.37 13.89 8.76
N HIS A 50 9.05 13.09 9.59
CA HIS A 50 10.25 13.52 10.31
C HIS A 50 11.40 13.83 9.36
N TRP A 51 11.64 12.96 8.36
CA TRP A 51 12.68 13.17 7.36
C TRP A 51 12.44 14.44 6.55
N LEU A 52 11.20 14.69 6.11
CA LEU A 52 10.84 15.90 5.35
C LEU A 52 11.06 17.19 6.14
N ARG A 53 11.02 17.14 7.48
CA ARG A 53 11.37 18.27 8.35
C ARG A 53 12.88 18.37 8.59
N ASN A 54 13.59 17.23 8.60
CA ASN A 54 15.00 17.11 8.96
C ASN A 54 15.76 16.27 7.91
N PRO A 55 15.99 16.81 6.70
CA PRO A 55 16.50 16.04 5.56
C PRO A 55 17.88 15.40 5.76
N ASP A 56 18.69 15.94 6.68
CA ASP A 56 20.06 15.49 6.96
C ASP A 56 20.14 14.49 8.13
N ASP A 57 19.00 14.10 8.72
CA ASP A 57 18.95 13.26 9.90
C ASP A 57 18.93 11.76 9.53
N ASP A 58 19.79 10.96 10.17
CA ASP A 58 19.81 9.51 9.99
C ASP A 58 18.72 8.87 10.85
N LEU A 59 17.78 8.16 10.20
CA LEU A 59 16.64 7.55 10.88
C LEU A 59 16.90 6.13 11.35
N ILE A 60 17.94 5.46 10.86
CA ILE A 60 18.21 4.06 11.22
C ILE A 60 18.41 3.95 12.74
N GLY A 61 17.66 3.05 13.37
CA GLY A 61 17.68 2.83 14.82
C GLY A 61 16.78 3.77 15.62
N LYS A 62 16.14 4.78 15.01
CA LYS A 62 15.12 5.60 15.67
C LYS A 62 13.80 4.85 15.81
N VAL A 63 13.03 5.24 16.82
CA VAL A 63 11.74 4.61 17.12
C VAL A 63 10.59 5.54 16.74
N PHE A 64 9.68 5.06 15.90
CA PHE A 64 8.41 5.71 15.57
C PHE A 64 7.28 4.70 15.79
N ASN A 65 6.25 5.05 16.57
CA ASN A 65 5.15 4.14 16.92
C ASN A 65 5.61 2.74 17.36
N ASP A 66 6.55 2.68 18.31
CA ASP A 66 7.13 1.44 18.85
C ASP A 66 7.88 0.55 17.82
N HIS A 67 8.08 1.05 16.60
CA HIS A 67 8.84 0.40 15.54
C HIS A 67 10.22 1.06 15.39
N VAL A 68 11.27 0.25 15.42
CA VAL A 68 12.66 0.70 15.17
C VAL A 68 12.88 0.71 13.66
N ILE A 69 13.23 1.86 13.10
CA ILE A 69 13.54 2.00 11.67
C ILE A 69 14.76 1.15 11.32
N THR A 70 14.57 0.19 10.42
CA THR A 70 15.63 -0.69 9.91
C THR A 70 16.28 -0.11 8.65
N ALA A 71 17.32 -0.77 8.16
CA ALA A 71 17.93 -0.42 6.88
C ALA A 71 16.98 -0.66 5.68
N GLU A 72 16.06 -1.61 5.80
CA GLU A 72 15.03 -1.86 4.77
C GLU A 72 13.99 -0.75 4.73
N ASP A 73 13.56 -0.27 5.90
CA ASP A 73 12.66 0.87 6.02
C ASP A 73 13.28 2.13 5.41
N ASP A 74 14.58 2.30 5.66
CA ASP A 74 15.39 3.37 5.14
C ASP A 74 15.34 3.48 3.60
N ILE A 75 15.44 2.32 2.93
CA ILE A 75 15.32 2.22 1.48
C ILE A 75 13.95 2.67 1.02
N LEU A 76 12.88 2.24 1.71
CA LEU A 76 11.51 2.62 1.33
C LEU A 76 11.30 4.12 1.45
N LEU A 77 11.78 4.72 2.53
CA LEU A 77 11.71 6.17 2.73
C LEU A 77 12.52 6.93 1.67
N THR A 78 13.71 6.41 1.31
CA THR A 78 14.59 7.02 0.30
C THR A 78 13.94 6.97 -1.09
N ASN A 79 13.39 5.82 -1.47
CA ASN A 79 12.68 5.67 -2.74
C ASN A 79 11.42 6.54 -2.80
N ALA A 80 10.71 6.70 -1.68
CA ALA A 80 9.56 7.61 -1.60
C ALA A 80 9.99 9.08 -1.79
N TRP A 81 11.14 9.47 -1.23
CA TRP A 81 11.71 10.79 -1.45
C TRP A 81 12.09 11.01 -2.93
N ASP A 82 12.79 10.07 -3.55
CA ASP A 82 13.20 10.16 -4.96
C ASP A 82 11.98 10.34 -5.89
N ALA A 83 10.93 9.53 -5.68
CA ALA A 83 9.66 9.64 -6.42
C ALA A 83 8.96 10.98 -6.20
N GLN A 84 9.09 11.59 -5.00
CA GLN A 84 8.55 12.93 -4.76
C GLN A 84 9.37 14.01 -5.48
N VAL A 85 10.69 13.86 -5.57
CA VAL A 85 11.54 14.77 -6.34
C VAL A 85 11.17 14.68 -7.82
N GLU A 86 11.01 13.48 -8.36
CA GLU A 86 10.53 13.25 -9.73
C GLU A 86 9.19 13.95 -9.99
N LEU A 87 8.21 13.78 -9.09
CA LEU A 87 6.92 14.46 -9.19
C LEU A 87 7.06 15.99 -9.25
N GLN A 88 7.92 16.55 -8.40
CA GLN A 88 8.16 18.00 -8.39
C GLN A 88 8.76 18.47 -9.72
N GLU A 89 9.71 17.73 -10.29
CA GLU A 89 10.31 18.03 -11.59
C GLU A 89 9.28 17.96 -12.71
N CYS A 90 8.45 16.90 -12.76
CA CYS A 90 7.35 16.78 -13.71
C CYS A 90 6.35 17.95 -13.62
N CYS A 91 6.19 18.55 -12.44
CA CYS A 91 5.31 19.69 -12.19
C CYS A 91 6.02 21.06 -12.26
N GLY A 92 7.22 21.13 -12.81
CA GLY A 92 7.95 22.39 -13.06
C GLY A 92 8.84 22.91 -11.92
N GLY A 93 9.04 22.11 -10.87
CA GLY A 93 9.95 22.40 -9.75
C GLY A 93 9.49 23.55 -8.83
N ASN A 94 10.43 24.05 -8.01
CA ASN A 94 10.22 25.18 -7.08
C ASN A 94 9.10 24.97 -6.05
N PHE A 95 8.96 23.74 -5.57
CA PHE A 95 7.99 23.40 -4.55
C PHE A 95 8.52 23.68 -3.14
N LYS A 96 7.59 24.02 -2.26
CA LYS A 96 7.81 24.06 -0.82
C LYS A 96 6.84 23.10 -0.16
N VAL A 97 7.34 22.29 0.77
CA VAL A 97 6.49 21.55 1.69
C VAL A 97 5.81 22.56 2.61
N THR A 98 4.48 22.60 2.58
CA THR A 98 3.69 23.57 3.36
C THR A 98 3.01 22.94 4.55
N ASN A 99 2.65 21.65 4.45
CA ASN A 99 2.05 20.88 5.53
C ASN A 99 2.53 19.43 5.46
N LEU A 100 2.62 18.81 6.63
CA LEU A 100 2.94 17.40 6.83
C LEU A 100 1.97 16.83 7.86
N GLU A 101 1.40 15.66 7.59
CA GLU A 101 0.43 14.96 8.45
C GLU A 101 -0.74 15.88 8.86
N LEU A 102 -1.28 16.63 7.89
CA LEU A 102 -2.36 17.59 8.14
C LEU A 102 -3.70 16.88 8.28
N GLN A 103 -4.22 16.83 9.50
CA GLN A 103 -5.62 16.45 9.71
C GLN A 103 -6.55 17.57 9.24
N ALA A 104 -7.42 17.27 8.28
CA ALA A 104 -8.37 18.21 7.70
C ALA A 104 -9.79 17.65 7.70
N ALA A 105 -10.75 18.49 8.08
CA ALA A 105 -12.16 18.16 7.99
C ALA A 105 -12.65 18.22 6.54
N PHE A 106 -13.55 17.31 6.18
CA PHE A 106 -14.17 17.32 4.86
C PHE A 106 -15.30 18.36 4.81
N PRO A 107 -15.36 19.23 3.79
CA PRO A 107 -16.36 20.29 3.72
C PRO A 107 -17.79 19.74 3.59
N GLY A 108 -18.67 20.21 4.47
CA GLY A 108 -20.11 19.92 4.41
C GLY A 108 -20.55 18.55 4.93
N ILE A 109 -19.66 17.75 5.53
CA ILE A 109 -20.01 16.48 6.16
C ILE A 109 -19.53 16.49 7.62
N PRO A 110 -20.43 16.70 8.61
CA PRO A 110 -20.05 16.75 10.01
C PRO A 110 -19.34 15.46 10.47
N GLY A 111 -18.19 15.62 11.14
CA GLY A 111 -17.38 14.50 11.66
C GLY A 111 -16.58 13.72 10.60
N ALA A 112 -16.66 14.09 9.32
CA ALA A 112 -15.78 13.56 8.29
C ALA A 112 -14.43 14.30 8.30
N PHE A 113 -13.34 13.55 8.39
CA PHE A 113 -11.99 14.09 8.32
C PHE A 113 -11.01 13.03 7.82
N GLY A 114 -9.83 13.48 7.40
CA GLY A 114 -8.72 12.63 7.00
C GLY A 114 -7.39 13.31 7.30
N THR A 115 -6.31 12.57 7.20
CA THR A 115 -4.95 13.10 7.33
C THR A 115 -4.29 13.11 5.96
N VAL A 116 -3.75 14.26 5.57
CA VAL A 116 -3.00 14.43 4.34
C VAL A 116 -1.52 14.34 4.66
N ASP A 117 -0.82 13.35 4.11
CA ASP A 117 0.59 13.09 4.43
C ASP A 117 1.48 14.28 4.10
N THR A 118 1.47 14.75 2.85
CA THR A 118 2.29 15.89 2.42
C THR A 118 1.52 16.82 1.47
N ILE A 119 1.62 18.12 1.73
CA ILE A 119 1.16 19.18 0.81
C ILE A 119 2.34 19.99 0.32
N LEU A 120 2.54 20.01 -1.00
CA LEU A 120 3.56 20.85 -1.65
C LEU A 120 2.92 21.96 -2.49
N GLN A 121 3.56 23.13 -2.50
CA GLN A 121 3.11 24.27 -3.30
C GLN A 121 4.26 24.89 -4.08
N SER A 122 4.03 25.14 -5.37
CA SER A 122 4.84 26.03 -6.21
C SER A 122 4.02 27.26 -6.59
N PRO A 123 4.56 28.22 -7.36
CA PRO A 123 3.74 29.33 -7.87
C PRO A 123 2.56 28.88 -8.75
N THR A 124 2.67 27.73 -9.42
CA THR A 124 1.71 27.26 -10.43
C THR A 124 0.91 26.03 -9.99
N HIS A 125 1.45 25.18 -9.10
CA HIS A 125 0.85 23.89 -8.75
C HIS A 125 0.66 23.71 -7.24
N PHE A 126 -0.38 22.96 -6.89
CA PHE A 126 -0.74 22.52 -5.53
C PHE A 126 -0.83 21.00 -5.51
N LEU A 127 0.05 20.34 -4.77
CA LEU A 127 0.20 18.89 -4.75
C LEU A 127 -0.29 18.34 -3.41
N VAL A 128 -1.13 17.31 -3.50
CA VAL A 128 -1.50 16.44 -2.39
C VAL A 128 -0.85 15.08 -2.64
N VAL A 129 0.09 14.71 -1.78
CA VAL A 129 0.85 13.46 -1.88
C VAL A 129 0.45 12.55 -0.73
N ASP A 130 0.18 11.29 -1.04
CA ASP A 130 -0.09 10.20 -0.09
C ASP A 130 0.94 9.09 -0.33
N TYR A 131 1.68 8.72 0.72
CA TYR A 131 2.65 7.64 0.66
C TYR A 131 1.98 6.31 0.96
N LYS A 132 2.43 5.26 0.29
CA LYS A 132 1.97 3.88 0.53
C LYS A 132 3.17 3.00 0.81
N PHE A 133 3.40 2.70 2.08
CA PHE A 133 4.45 1.76 2.49
C PHE A 133 3.97 0.31 2.60
N GLY A 134 2.66 0.08 2.45
CA GLY A 134 2.06 -1.24 2.52
C GLY A 134 2.46 -2.14 1.35
N GLN A 135 2.59 -3.43 1.62
CA GLN A 135 2.88 -4.46 0.61
C GLN A 135 1.60 -5.11 0.06
N GLY A 136 1.64 -5.55 -1.19
CA GLY A 136 0.69 -6.52 -1.77
C GLY A 136 -0.46 -5.96 -2.62
N ILE A 137 -0.75 -4.66 -2.58
CA ILE A 137 -1.75 -4.03 -3.48
C ILE A 137 -1.17 -2.73 -4.02
N ALA A 138 -1.08 -2.62 -5.34
CA ALA A 138 -0.75 -1.37 -6.01
C ALA A 138 -1.91 -0.39 -5.87
N VAL A 139 -1.61 0.87 -5.53
CA VAL A 139 -2.62 1.93 -5.46
C VAL A 139 -2.30 2.96 -6.54
N HIS A 140 -3.30 3.27 -7.37
CA HIS A 140 -3.13 4.19 -8.50
C HIS A 140 -3.94 5.47 -8.29
N CYS A 141 -3.46 6.59 -8.83
CA CYS A 141 -4.20 7.85 -8.85
C CYS A 141 -5.38 7.82 -9.82
N VAL A 142 -5.22 7.09 -10.92
CA VAL A 142 -6.25 6.76 -11.89
C VAL A 142 -6.38 5.25 -11.90
N ASP A 143 -7.57 4.76 -11.61
CA ASP A 143 -7.85 3.33 -11.66
C ASP A 143 -7.66 2.82 -13.11
N PRO A 144 -6.82 1.81 -13.33
CA PRO A 144 -6.46 1.36 -14.68
C PRO A 144 -7.61 0.68 -15.42
N GLU A 145 -8.61 0.15 -14.71
CA GLU A 145 -9.75 -0.54 -15.31
C GLU A 145 -10.89 0.44 -15.64
N THR A 146 -11.15 1.39 -14.75
CA THR A 146 -12.31 2.30 -14.85
C THR A 146 -11.96 3.70 -15.34
N GLY A 147 -10.69 4.10 -15.26
CA GLY A 147 -10.25 5.47 -15.51
C GLY A 147 -10.68 6.48 -14.44
N GLU A 148 -11.27 6.02 -13.33
CA GLU A 148 -11.72 6.90 -12.25
C GLU A 148 -10.56 7.41 -11.41
N LEU A 149 -10.63 8.68 -11.00
CA LEU A 149 -9.69 9.27 -10.05
C LEU A 149 -9.87 8.66 -8.66
N ASN A 150 -8.76 8.48 -7.95
CA ASN A 150 -8.73 7.85 -6.64
C ASN A 150 -9.53 8.63 -5.59
N HIS A 151 -10.61 8.02 -5.09
CA HIS A 151 -11.50 8.64 -4.10
C HIS A 151 -10.83 9.01 -2.77
N GLN A 152 -9.76 8.32 -2.35
CA GLN A 152 -9.01 8.70 -1.14
C GLN A 152 -8.26 10.01 -1.36
N LEU A 153 -7.59 10.17 -2.51
CA LEU A 153 -6.87 11.40 -2.82
C LEU A 153 -7.81 12.57 -3.09
N LEU A 154 -8.93 12.32 -3.78
CA LEU A 154 -9.98 13.34 -3.97
C LEU A 154 -10.57 13.79 -2.64
N PHE A 155 -10.74 12.89 -1.67
CA PHE A 155 -11.17 13.24 -0.32
C PHE A 155 -10.17 14.19 0.35
N TYR A 156 -8.88 13.88 0.29
CA TYR A 156 -7.83 14.72 0.83
C TYR A 156 -7.76 16.07 0.14
N LEU A 157 -7.73 16.09 -1.19
CA LEU A 157 -7.72 17.32 -1.98
C LEU A 157 -8.93 18.20 -1.68
N ALA A 158 -10.15 17.66 -1.61
CA ALA A 158 -11.35 18.41 -1.25
C ALA A 158 -11.25 19.02 0.16
N SER A 159 -10.67 18.29 1.12
CA SER A 159 -10.50 18.75 2.49
C SER A 159 -9.55 19.95 2.60
N VAL A 160 -8.61 20.10 1.65
CA VAL A 160 -7.59 21.17 1.67
C VAL A 160 -7.61 22.09 0.45
N ARG A 161 -8.61 21.99 -0.44
CA ARG A 161 -8.67 22.73 -1.72
C ARG A 161 -8.60 24.25 -1.56
N HIS A 162 -9.06 24.78 -0.42
CA HIS A 162 -8.99 26.20 -0.08
C HIS A 162 -7.53 26.72 0.00
N LEU A 163 -6.55 25.83 0.22
CA LEU A 163 -5.13 26.15 0.22
C LEU A 163 -4.53 26.29 -1.19
N ALA A 164 -5.18 25.75 -2.23
CA ALA A 164 -4.66 25.78 -3.60
C ALA A 164 -4.60 27.20 -4.18
N LYS A 165 -5.53 28.09 -3.79
CA LYS A 165 -5.61 29.51 -4.21
C LYS A 165 -5.43 29.72 -5.72
N GLY A 166 -6.14 28.93 -6.54
CA GLY A 166 -6.14 29.06 -8.01
C GLY A 166 -4.98 28.36 -8.74
N ARG A 167 -4.13 27.62 -8.03
CA ARG A 167 -3.10 26.76 -8.63
C ARG A 167 -3.70 25.51 -9.26
N THR A 168 -2.98 24.93 -10.21
CA THR A 168 -3.28 23.60 -10.78
C THR A 168 -3.20 22.55 -9.67
N MET A 169 -4.27 21.79 -9.47
CA MET A 169 -4.33 20.76 -8.43
C MET A 169 -3.80 19.42 -8.98
N VAL A 170 -2.89 18.80 -8.24
CA VAL A 170 -2.31 17.50 -8.55
C VAL A 170 -2.48 16.59 -7.34
N ILE A 171 -2.94 15.37 -7.58
CA ILE A 171 -2.94 14.29 -6.59
C ILE A 171 -1.89 13.26 -6.96
N ALA A 172 -1.17 12.74 -5.97
CA ALA A 172 -0.14 11.74 -6.18
C ALA A 172 -0.16 10.64 -5.12
N ILE A 173 0.11 9.42 -5.57
CA ILE A 173 0.45 8.27 -4.73
C ILE A 173 1.92 7.96 -4.99
N ILE A 174 2.66 7.83 -3.89
CA ILE A 174 4.05 7.36 -3.92
C ILE A 174 4.11 6.03 -3.17
N GLN A 175 4.37 4.95 -3.90
CA GLN A 175 4.39 3.60 -3.37
C GLN A 175 5.75 2.93 -3.64
N PRO A 176 6.76 3.11 -2.75
CA PRO A 176 8.13 2.63 -2.98
C PRO A 176 8.27 1.11 -3.08
N THR A 177 7.26 0.33 -2.66
CA THR A 177 7.25 -1.13 -2.79
C THR A 177 6.76 -1.63 -4.16
N PHE A 178 6.36 -0.74 -5.07
CA PHE A 178 5.81 -1.06 -6.39
C PHE A 178 6.47 -0.22 -7.47
N GLU A 179 6.63 -0.76 -8.67
CA GLU A 179 7.08 0.00 -9.85
C GLU A 179 5.91 0.22 -10.83
N PRO A 180 5.73 1.41 -11.43
CA PRO A 180 6.40 2.66 -11.08
C PRO A 180 6.08 3.09 -9.64
N HIS A 181 7.07 3.66 -8.94
CA HIS A 181 6.90 4.18 -7.58
C HIS A 181 5.93 5.35 -7.49
N LEU A 182 5.72 6.08 -8.59
CA LEU A 182 4.93 7.29 -8.67
C LEU A 182 3.71 7.09 -9.58
N SER A 183 2.53 7.45 -9.07
CA SER A 183 1.32 7.66 -9.86
C SER A 183 0.78 9.04 -9.53
N TYR A 184 0.43 9.85 -10.54
CA TYR A 184 -0.14 11.19 -10.31
C TYR A 184 -1.17 11.56 -11.37
N ALA A 185 -2.07 12.47 -11.03
CA ALA A 185 -3.10 12.99 -11.93
C ALA A 185 -3.41 14.46 -11.64
N LEU A 186 -3.73 15.20 -12.70
CA LEU A 186 -4.32 16.54 -12.60
C LEU A 186 -5.80 16.39 -12.21
N VAL A 187 -6.28 17.30 -11.35
CA VAL A 187 -7.69 17.34 -10.95
C VAL A 187 -8.25 18.71 -11.26
N THR A 188 -9.31 18.74 -12.05
CA THR A 188 -10.05 19.96 -12.36
C THR A 188 -11.00 20.31 -11.20
N PRO A 189 -11.38 21.59 -11.05
CA PRO A 189 -12.42 21.98 -10.10
C PRO A 189 -13.73 21.22 -10.30
N ALA A 190 -14.13 20.97 -11.56
CA ALA A 190 -15.37 20.27 -11.89
C ALA A 190 -15.37 18.80 -11.46
N GLU A 191 -14.25 18.09 -11.64
CA GLU A 191 -14.09 16.71 -11.15
C GLU A 191 -14.18 16.65 -9.62
N LEU A 192 -13.55 17.61 -8.94
CA LEU A 192 -13.60 17.69 -7.48
C LEU A 192 -15.01 18.01 -6.96
N ASP A 193 -15.71 18.97 -7.58
CA ASP A 193 -17.10 19.33 -7.23
C ASP A 193 -18.06 18.14 -7.44
N ALA A 194 -17.87 17.39 -8.53
CA ALA A 194 -18.65 16.18 -8.83
C ALA A 194 -18.40 15.09 -7.78
N PHE A 195 -17.13 14.87 -7.40
CA PHE A 195 -16.77 13.94 -6.33
C PHE A 195 -17.40 14.33 -4.99
N GLU A 196 -17.28 15.59 -4.59
CA GLU A 196 -17.84 16.06 -3.31
C GLU A 196 -19.36 15.86 -3.26
N THR A 197 -20.06 16.13 -4.36
CA THR A 197 -21.52 15.92 -4.47
C THR A 197 -21.86 14.44 -4.32
N LYS A 198 -21.22 13.56 -5.10
CA LYS A 198 -21.43 12.11 -5.00
C LYS A 198 -21.14 11.56 -3.60
N LEU A 199 -20.10 12.07 -2.94
CA LEU A 199 -19.75 11.64 -1.58
C LEU A 199 -20.82 12.06 -0.57
N ARG A 200 -21.31 13.31 -0.65
CA ARG A 200 -22.39 13.82 0.20
C ARG A 200 -23.66 12.99 0.02
N ASP A 201 -24.05 12.70 -1.21
CA ASP A 201 -25.22 11.86 -1.51
C ASP A 201 -25.07 10.46 -0.94
N ALA A 202 -23.91 9.82 -1.13
CA ALA A 202 -23.64 8.49 -0.59
C ALA A 202 -23.63 8.44 0.95
N VAL A 203 -23.16 9.51 1.61
CA VAL A 203 -23.20 9.62 3.07
C VAL A 203 -24.62 9.81 3.58
N ALA A 204 -25.43 10.65 2.93
CA ALA A 204 -26.84 10.79 3.26
C ALA A 204 -27.56 9.44 3.08
N GLU A 205 -27.33 8.77 1.95
CA GLU A 205 -27.89 7.45 1.65
C GLU A 205 -27.51 6.41 2.72
N ALA A 206 -26.26 6.41 3.20
CA ALA A 206 -25.77 5.45 4.20
C ALA A 206 -26.54 5.47 5.53
N THR A 207 -27.25 6.56 5.82
CA THR A 207 -28.10 6.73 7.01
C THR A 207 -29.59 6.56 6.74
N SER A 208 -29.97 6.31 5.48
CA SER A 208 -31.36 6.06 5.10
C SER A 208 -31.86 4.68 5.59
N SER A 209 -33.17 4.44 5.46
CA SER A 209 -33.79 3.18 5.86
C SER A 209 -33.41 1.98 4.97
N ASN A 210 -33.02 2.23 3.71
CA ASN A 210 -32.66 1.18 2.76
C ASN A 210 -31.50 1.61 1.84
N PRO A 211 -30.28 1.74 2.38
CA PRO A 211 -29.11 2.14 1.61
C PRO A 211 -28.76 1.08 0.56
N ARG A 212 -28.29 1.53 -0.62
CA ARG A 212 -27.75 0.65 -1.65
C ARG A 212 -26.60 -0.17 -1.12
N ARG A 213 -26.58 -1.44 -1.54
CA ARG A 213 -25.56 -2.42 -1.17
C ARG A 213 -25.02 -3.07 -2.45
N LEU A 214 -23.73 -2.84 -2.73
CA LEU A 214 -23.05 -3.40 -3.90
C LEU A 214 -21.76 -4.11 -3.50
N ARG A 215 -21.47 -5.19 -4.23
CA ARG A 215 -20.21 -5.93 -4.18
C ARG A 215 -19.21 -5.28 -5.12
N GLY A 216 -17.95 -5.18 -4.70
CA GLY A 216 -16.81 -4.76 -5.50
C GLY A 216 -15.52 -4.88 -4.69
N GLU A 217 -14.40 -4.42 -5.23
CA GLU A 217 -13.08 -4.51 -4.57
C GLU A 217 -13.05 -3.82 -3.20
N TRP A 218 -13.86 -2.76 -3.00
CA TRP A 218 -14.01 -2.08 -1.71
C TRP A 218 -14.50 -3.00 -0.57
N CYS A 219 -15.08 -4.16 -0.88
CA CYS A 219 -15.51 -5.15 0.12
C CYS A 219 -14.33 -5.84 0.82
N ARG A 220 -13.15 -5.91 0.18
CA ARG A 220 -11.91 -6.47 0.77
C ARG A 220 -11.58 -5.84 2.13
N PHE A 221 -11.84 -4.54 2.26
CA PHE A 221 -11.50 -3.76 3.45
C PHE A 221 -12.71 -3.49 4.38
N ALA A 222 -13.89 -4.04 4.08
CA ALA A 222 -15.09 -3.79 4.86
C ALA A 222 -15.06 -4.59 6.18
N PRO A 223 -15.20 -3.95 7.35
CA PRO A 223 -15.26 -4.66 8.63
C PRO A 223 -16.37 -5.72 8.69
N CYS A 224 -17.51 -5.45 8.06
CA CYS A 224 -18.66 -6.37 8.02
C CYS A 224 -18.57 -7.48 6.97
N LYS A 225 -17.43 -7.66 6.29
CA LYS A 225 -17.33 -8.60 5.14
C LYS A 225 -17.60 -10.05 5.51
N LEU A 226 -17.27 -10.48 6.74
CA LEU A 226 -17.49 -11.86 7.20
C LEU A 226 -18.96 -12.26 7.22
N THR A 227 -19.86 -11.32 7.52
CA THR A 227 -21.32 -11.57 7.59
C THR A 227 -22.05 -11.10 6.34
N CYS A 228 -21.36 -10.46 5.40
CA CYS A 228 -21.95 -9.93 4.17
C CYS A 228 -22.20 -11.05 3.15
N ARG A 229 -23.48 -11.42 2.96
CA ARG A 229 -23.87 -12.46 1.97
C ARG A 229 -23.46 -12.14 0.53
N LEU A 230 -23.36 -10.87 0.15
CA LEU A 230 -22.87 -10.50 -1.19
C LEU A 230 -21.37 -10.77 -1.35
N TRP A 231 -20.61 -10.73 -0.26
CA TRP A 231 -19.18 -11.04 -0.28
C TRP A 231 -18.94 -12.55 -0.21
N THR A 232 -19.62 -13.24 0.71
CA THR A 232 -19.39 -14.67 1.00
C THR A 232 -20.14 -15.62 0.06
N GLY A 233 -21.31 -15.21 -0.44
CA GLY A 233 -22.16 -16.03 -1.31
C GLY A 233 -21.44 -16.62 -2.53
N PRO A 234 -20.69 -15.83 -3.31
CA PRO A 234 -19.95 -16.33 -4.47
C PRO A 234 -18.94 -17.44 -4.14
N MET A 235 -18.36 -17.46 -2.95
CA MET A 235 -17.40 -18.51 -2.52
C MET A 235 -18.11 -19.80 -2.13
N LEU A 236 -19.35 -19.70 -1.64
CA LEU A 236 -20.17 -20.83 -1.25
C LEU A 236 -20.79 -21.54 -2.45
N ASP A 237 -20.89 -20.86 -3.59
CA ASP A 237 -21.40 -21.40 -4.83
C ASP A 237 -20.29 -21.56 -5.89
N LEU A 238 -19.42 -22.56 -5.68
CA LEU A 238 -18.42 -22.95 -6.67
C LEU A 238 -19.04 -23.43 -7.99
N THR A 239 -20.33 -23.79 -8.00
CA THR A 239 -21.00 -24.27 -9.21
C THR A 239 -21.17 -23.17 -10.25
N ALA A 240 -21.23 -21.92 -9.81
CA ALA A 240 -21.29 -20.73 -10.67
C ALA A 240 -20.04 -20.56 -11.56
N LEU A 241 -18.90 -21.17 -11.23
CA LEU A 241 -17.71 -21.16 -12.07
C LEU A 241 -17.87 -22.05 -13.33
N GLY A 242 -18.82 -23.00 -13.30
CA GLY A 242 -19.00 -23.97 -14.36
C GLY A 242 -17.80 -24.93 -14.51
N ARG A 243 -17.89 -25.84 -15.49
CA ARG A 243 -16.77 -26.71 -15.85
C ARG A 243 -15.76 -25.94 -16.70
N PRO A 244 -14.45 -26.20 -16.54
CA PRO A 244 -13.45 -25.65 -17.44
C PRO A 244 -13.78 -26.03 -18.90
N PRO A 245 -13.66 -25.09 -19.86
CA PRO A 245 -13.91 -25.37 -21.27
C PRO A 245 -13.05 -26.54 -21.76
N GLN A 246 -13.59 -27.38 -22.65
CA GLN A 246 -12.81 -28.46 -23.28
C GLN A 246 -11.87 -27.98 -24.40
N ALA A 247 -12.00 -26.72 -24.82
CA ALA A 247 -11.17 -26.12 -25.86
C ALA A 247 -9.70 -25.99 -25.44
N ALA A 248 -8.80 -25.87 -26.44
CA ALA A 248 -7.37 -25.82 -26.21
C ALA A 248 -6.96 -24.66 -25.25
N PRO A 249 -5.87 -24.81 -24.46
CA PRO A 249 -5.43 -23.86 -23.42
C PRO A 249 -5.11 -22.41 -23.87
N ALA A 250 -5.30 -22.09 -25.15
CA ALA A 250 -5.02 -20.78 -25.75
C ALA A 250 -6.28 -20.07 -26.28
N GLY A 251 -7.48 -20.63 -26.08
CA GLY A 251 -8.74 -20.00 -26.50
C GLY A 251 -9.20 -18.87 -25.55
N ALA A 252 -9.92 -17.89 -26.08
CA ALA A 252 -10.48 -16.79 -25.28
C ALA A 252 -11.40 -17.28 -24.15
N GLU A 253 -12.18 -18.33 -24.39
CA GLU A 253 -13.05 -18.97 -23.39
C GLU A 253 -12.25 -19.54 -22.21
N TRP A 254 -11.09 -20.14 -22.48
CA TRP A 254 -10.18 -20.65 -21.45
C TRP A 254 -9.63 -19.50 -20.60
N GLY A 255 -9.21 -18.40 -21.22
CA GLY A 255 -8.76 -17.20 -20.53
C GLY A 255 -9.83 -16.57 -19.63
N ILE A 256 -11.07 -16.44 -20.14
CA ILE A 256 -12.21 -15.93 -19.37
C ILE A 256 -12.49 -16.83 -18.16
N TRP A 257 -12.50 -18.15 -18.36
CA TRP A 257 -12.71 -19.11 -17.28
C TRP A 257 -11.59 -19.04 -16.23
N LEU A 258 -10.31 -18.99 -16.65
CA LEU A 258 -9.18 -18.84 -15.74
C LEU A 258 -9.26 -17.54 -14.92
N ALA A 259 -9.63 -16.43 -15.54
CA ALA A 259 -9.79 -15.15 -14.85
C ALA A 259 -10.91 -15.22 -13.80
N ALA A 260 -12.05 -15.84 -14.13
CA ALA A 260 -13.14 -16.07 -13.19
C ALA A 260 -12.73 -17.00 -12.03
N ALA A 261 -12.04 -18.10 -12.34
CA ALA A 261 -11.55 -19.07 -11.36
C ALA A 261 -10.54 -18.43 -10.40
N LYS A 262 -9.58 -17.66 -10.93
CA LYS A 262 -8.55 -16.98 -10.14
C LYS A 262 -9.18 -15.98 -9.17
N ARG A 263 -10.11 -15.13 -9.65
CA ARG A 263 -10.83 -14.17 -8.78
C ARG A 263 -11.57 -14.88 -7.64
N LEU A 264 -12.20 -16.02 -7.93
CA LEU A 264 -12.92 -16.80 -6.93
C LEU A 264 -11.98 -17.38 -5.87
N VAL A 265 -10.89 -18.04 -6.30
CA VAL A 265 -9.89 -18.65 -5.41
C VAL A 265 -9.21 -17.59 -4.56
N ASP A 266 -8.82 -16.45 -5.13
CA ASP A 266 -8.21 -15.35 -4.36
C ASP A 266 -9.15 -14.81 -3.28
N SER A 267 -10.44 -14.67 -3.63
CA SER A 267 -11.46 -14.21 -2.69
C SER A 267 -11.65 -15.26 -1.57
N ALA A 268 -11.65 -16.55 -1.89
CA ALA A 268 -11.78 -17.64 -0.92
C ALA A 268 -10.55 -17.74 0.00
N LEU A 269 -9.33 -17.59 -0.52
CA LEU A 269 -8.10 -17.56 0.28
C LEU A 269 -8.09 -16.39 1.27
N MET A 270 -8.57 -15.22 0.84
CA MET A 270 -8.73 -14.08 1.73
C MET A 270 -9.76 -14.38 2.82
N TYR A 271 -10.91 -14.95 2.47
CA TYR A 271 -11.94 -15.30 3.43
C TYR A 271 -11.49 -16.35 4.44
N ALA A 272 -10.70 -17.34 4.01
CA ALA A 272 -10.10 -18.33 4.90
C ALA A 272 -9.21 -17.67 5.97
N LYS A 273 -8.32 -16.74 5.57
CA LYS A 273 -7.47 -15.99 6.51
C LYS A 273 -8.29 -15.18 7.52
N GLU A 274 -9.40 -14.61 7.08
CA GLU A 274 -10.30 -13.81 7.95
C GLU A 274 -11.07 -14.70 8.94
N ILE A 275 -11.52 -15.88 8.51
CA ILE A 275 -12.11 -16.89 9.41
C ILE A 275 -11.07 -17.35 10.43
N ASP A 276 -9.85 -17.65 10.00
CA ASP A 276 -8.77 -18.08 10.90
C ASP A 276 -8.50 -17.00 11.96
N GLN A 277 -8.43 -15.73 11.56
CA GLN A 277 -8.24 -14.62 12.48
C GLN A 277 -9.42 -14.48 13.46
N ALA A 278 -10.65 -14.48 12.97
CA ALA A 278 -11.85 -14.39 13.82
C ALA A 278 -11.95 -15.57 14.80
N LEU A 279 -11.59 -16.78 14.35
CA LEU A 279 -11.53 -17.97 15.17
C LEU A 279 -10.45 -17.85 16.25
N MET A 280 -9.25 -17.37 15.90
CA MET A 280 -8.19 -17.11 16.88
C MET A 280 -8.63 -16.10 17.93
N ASP A 281 -9.27 -15.01 17.53
CA ASP A 281 -9.70 -13.95 18.45
C ASP A 281 -10.83 -14.44 19.37
N HIS A 282 -11.79 -15.20 18.84
CA HIS A 282 -12.84 -15.84 19.64
C HIS A 282 -12.26 -16.81 20.68
N LEU A 283 -11.31 -17.66 20.30
CA LEU A 283 -10.66 -18.60 21.22
C LEU A 283 -9.80 -17.86 22.26
N LYS A 284 -9.09 -16.79 21.89
CA LYS A 284 -8.30 -15.96 22.83
C LYS A 284 -9.19 -15.23 23.83
N ALA A 285 -10.39 -14.83 23.44
CA ALA A 285 -11.39 -14.24 24.32
C ALA A 285 -12.05 -15.25 25.29
N GLY A 286 -11.64 -16.53 25.25
CA GLY A 286 -12.18 -17.59 26.09
C GLY A 286 -13.40 -18.31 25.50
N GLY A 287 -13.76 -18.00 24.24
CA GLY A 287 -14.80 -18.71 23.51
C GLY A 287 -14.37 -20.13 23.14
N THR A 288 -15.35 -20.99 22.83
CA THR A 288 -15.12 -22.36 22.34
C THR A 288 -15.54 -22.49 20.88
N ALA A 289 -14.80 -23.29 20.10
CA ALA A 289 -15.14 -23.65 18.73
C ALA A 289 -14.94 -25.15 18.49
N PRO A 290 -15.98 -25.93 18.10
CA PRO A 290 -15.84 -27.37 17.87
C PRO A 290 -14.75 -27.70 16.85
N GLY A 291 -13.83 -28.60 17.22
CA GLY A 291 -12.74 -29.06 16.33
C GLY A 291 -11.51 -28.15 16.29
N PHE A 292 -11.51 -27.01 17.00
CA PHE A 292 -10.39 -26.06 17.02
C PHE A 292 -9.94 -25.73 18.44
N ALA A 293 -8.64 -25.60 18.64
CA ALA A 293 -8.03 -25.22 19.92
C ALA A 293 -6.75 -24.40 19.69
N LEU A 294 -6.40 -23.56 20.66
CA LEU A 294 -5.12 -22.84 20.64
C LEU A 294 -3.99 -23.77 21.08
N LYS A 295 -2.88 -23.74 20.34
CA LYS A 295 -1.62 -24.36 20.75
C LYS A 295 -0.55 -23.29 20.92
N GLN A 296 0.39 -23.50 21.84
CA GLN A 296 1.57 -22.64 21.92
C GLN A 296 2.42 -22.81 20.67
N GLN A 297 2.81 -21.70 20.05
CA GLN A 297 3.84 -21.73 19.02
C GLN A 297 5.20 -21.95 19.70
N VAL A 298 5.98 -22.90 19.18
CA VAL A 298 7.39 -23.04 19.56
C VAL A 298 8.13 -21.84 18.99
N LYS A 299 8.40 -20.84 19.83
CA LYS A 299 9.26 -19.71 19.44
C LYS A 299 10.72 -20.14 19.59
N ASN A 300 11.53 -19.87 18.56
CA ASN A 300 12.98 -20.00 18.67
C ASN A 300 13.50 -19.07 19.79
N ARG A 301 14.51 -19.52 20.54
CA ARG A 301 15.14 -18.69 21.57
C ARG A 301 15.69 -17.42 20.93
N LYS A 302 15.40 -16.27 21.53
CA LYS A 302 15.98 -14.97 21.15
C LYS A 302 16.99 -14.53 22.20
N TRP A 303 17.98 -13.75 21.78
CA TRP A 303 18.85 -13.03 22.70
C TRP A 303 18.08 -11.91 23.41
N LEU A 304 18.64 -11.40 24.50
CA LEU A 304 18.15 -10.17 25.13
C LEU A 304 18.42 -8.98 24.19
N ASP A 305 17.59 -7.94 24.28
CA ASP A 305 17.71 -6.73 23.44
C ASP A 305 19.01 -5.95 23.73
N ASP A 306 19.58 -6.11 24.92
CA ASP A 306 20.91 -5.59 25.25
C ASP A 306 22.00 -6.46 24.61
N VAL A 307 22.29 -6.17 23.35
CA VAL A 307 23.27 -6.90 22.54
C VAL A 307 24.67 -6.80 23.16
N ASP A 308 25.03 -5.68 23.79
CA ASP A 308 26.33 -5.49 24.42
C ASP A 308 26.49 -6.41 25.64
N LEU A 309 25.46 -6.52 26.47
CA LEU A 309 25.44 -7.46 27.59
C LEU A 309 25.53 -8.91 27.11
N VAL A 310 24.78 -9.25 26.06
CA VAL A 310 24.80 -10.60 25.45
C VAL A 310 26.20 -10.91 24.93
N ALA A 311 26.78 -10.04 24.10
CA ALA A 311 28.10 -10.23 23.53
C ALA A 311 29.20 -10.32 24.60
N LYS A 312 29.17 -9.46 25.62
CA LYS A 312 30.12 -9.52 26.75
C LYS A 312 30.01 -10.83 27.52
N THR A 313 28.79 -11.32 27.75
CA THR A 313 28.55 -12.57 28.47
C THR A 313 29.02 -13.78 27.65
N LEU A 314 28.74 -13.80 26.36
CA LEU A 314 29.21 -14.85 25.45
C LEU A 314 30.75 -14.89 25.35
N LYS A 315 31.40 -13.72 25.29
CA LYS A 315 32.88 -13.63 25.35
C LYS A 315 33.44 -14.19 26.65
N LYS A 316 32.81 -13.88 27.79
CA LYS A 316 33.21 -14.45 29.10
C LYS A 316 33.07 -15.97 29.15
N LEU A 317 32.17 -16.54 28.36
CA LEU A 317 31.99 -18.00 28.20
C LEU A 317 33.00 -18.63 27.23
N GLY A 318 33.91 -17.83 26.65
CA GLY A 318 34.99 -18.31 25.79
C GLY A 318 34.63 -18.37 24.29
N LEU A 319 33.49 -17.81 23.88
CA LEU A 319 33.16 -17.69 22.46
C LEU A 319 33.99 -16.56 21.82
N THR A 320 34.50 -16.79 20.61
CA THR A 320 35.27 -15.79 19.83
C THR A 320 34.34 -14.79 19.14
N ASP A 321 34.89 -13.67 18.68
CA ASP A 321 34.11 -12.66 17.97
C ASP A 321 33.48 -13.20 16.69
N GLU A 322 34.14 -14.12 15.98
CA GLU A 322 33.62 -14.77 14.77
C GLU A 322 32.48 -15.76 15.05
N GLN A 323 32.38 -16.27 16.28
CA GLN A 323 31.30 -17.15 16.73
C GLN A 323 30.10 -16.37 17.26
N ILE A 324 30.32 -15.15 17.74
CA ILE A 324 29.27 -14.26 18.28
C ILE A 324 28.68 -13.39 17.17
N TRP A 325 29.53 -12.92 16.24
CA TRP A 325 29.18 -11.94 15.22
C TRP A 325 29.38 -12.49 13.82
N GLN A 326 28.43 -12.18 12.93
CA GLN A 326 28.56 -12.45 11.51
C GLN A 326 28.58 -11.13 10.74
N ARG A 327 29.72 -10.78 10.15
CA ARG A 327 29.81 -9.65 9.22
C ARG A 327 29.39 -10.11 7.83
N LYS A 328 28.34 -9.52 7.27
CA LYS A 328 27.94 -9.70 5.88
C LYS A 328 28.02 -8.36 5.16
N LEU A 329 28.39 -8.39 3.88
CA LEU A 329 28.21 -7.22 3.03
C LEU A 329 26.72 -6.88 2.99
N GLN A 330 26.40 -5.60 3.17
CA GLN A 330 25.02 -5.12 3.07
C GLN A 330 24.49 -5.31 1.65
N THR A 331 23.17 -5.35 1.49
CA THR A 331 22.58 -5.43 0.16
C THR A 331 22.89 -4.16 -0.64
N PHE A 332 22.85 -4.26 -1.97
CA PHE A 332 23.02 -3.09 -2.84
C PHE A 332 22.03 -1.99 -2.45
N ALA A 333 20.77 -2.34 -2.24
CA ALA A 333 19.73 -1.38 -1.89
C ALA A 333 20.04 -0.62 -0.59
N VAL A 334 20.50 -1.31 0.47
CA VAL A 334 20.89 -0.66 1.74
C VAL A 334 22.07 0.28 1.52
N THR A 335 23.06 -0.15 0.75
CA THR A 335 24.27 0.62 0.51
C THR A 335 23.99 1.83 -0.40
N ASP A 336 23.10 1.70 -1.37
CA ASP A 336 22.66 2.76 -2.29
C ASP A 336 21.87 3.84 -1.56
N ALA A 337 20.95 3.46 -0.65
CA ALA A 337 20.24 4.42 0.21
C ALA A 337 21.21 5.25 1.07
N ALA A 338 22.20 4.59 1.69
CA ALA A 338 23.23 5.27 2.47
C ALA A 338 24.10 6.20 1.60
N ALA A 339 24.49 5.75 0.40
CA ALA A 339 25.28 6.55 -0.54
C ALA A 339 24.54 7.81 -1.00
N LYS A 340 23.25 7.70 -1.30
CA LYS A 340 22.39 8.85 -1.68
C LYS A 340 22.34 9.92 -0.59
N ARG A 341 22.20 9.53 0.69
CA ARG A 341 22.23 10.47 1.83
C ARG A 341 23.56 11.20 1.96
N LEU A 342 24.65 10.46 1.78
CA LEU A 342 25.99 11.03 1.76
C LEU A 342 26.29 11.84 0.49
N ARG A 343 25.36 11.87 -0.47
CA ARG A 343 25.49 12.50 -1.78
C ARG A 343 26.70 11.98 -2.56
N VAL A 344 26.96 10.67 -2.45
CA VAL A 344 28.01 9.96 -3.17
C VAL A 344 27.41 8.94 -4.13
N THR A 345 28.08 8.70 -5.25
CA THR A 345 27.61 7.79 -6.30
C THR A 345 28.34 6.46 -6.24
N ILE A 346 27.60 5.35 -6.22
CA ILE A 346 28.17 4.02 -6.38
C ILE A 346 28.46 3.79 -7.88
N PRO A 347 29.69 3.41 -8.29
CA PRO A 347 30.03 3.17 -9.69
C PRO A 347 29.14 2.12 -10.37
N ASP A 348 28.76 2.37 -11.62
CA ASP A 348 27.84 1.53 -12.42
C ASP A 348 28.33 0.10 -12.60
N GLU A 349 29.65 -0.09 -12.64
CA GLU A 349 30.33 -1.38 -12.74
C GLU A 349 30.03 -2.31 -11.56
N LEU A 350 29.66 -1.76 -10.39
CA LEU A 350 29.31 -2.50 -9.19
C LEU A 350 27.80 -2.80 -9.09
N ARG A 351 26.99 -2.32 -10.05
CA ARG A 351 25.52 -2.44 -10.05
C ARG A 351 24.93 -2.95 -11.38
N PRO A 352 25.33 -4.14 -11.88
CA PRO A 352 24.72 -4.70 -13.08
C PRO A 352 23.20 -4.90 -12.86
N ARG A 353 22.37 -4.36 -13.77
CA ARG A 353 20.92 -4.54 -13.71
C ARG A 353 20.59 -6.04 -13.84
N PRO A 354 19.85 -6.65 -12.90
CA PRO A 354 19.45 -8.04 -13.04
C PRO A 354 18.52 -8.18 -14.26
N GLN A 355 18.93 -8.97 -15.25
CA GLN A 355 18.06 -9.40 -16.34
C GLN A 355 17.22 -10.57 -15.80
N SER A 356 15.96 -10.32 -15.43
CA SER A 356 15.03 -11.41 -15.06
C SER A 356 14.13 -11.74 -16.25
N ASN A 357 14.08 -13.03 -16.59
CA ASN A 357 13.08 -13.61 -17.51
C ASN A 357 11.86 -14.16 -16.74
N ASP A 358 11.79 -13.95 -15.43
CA ASP A 358 10.73 -14.50 -14.59
C ASP A 358 9.49 -13.61 -14.69
N LEU A 359 8.42 -14.16 -15.25
CA LEU A 359 7.12 -13.49 -15.36
C LEU A 359 6.24 -13.84 -14.16
N THR A 360 5.56 -12.84 -13.61
CA THR A 360 4.52 -13.02 -12.58
C THR A 360 3.16 -12.58 -13.11
N LEU A 361 2.08 -13.04 -12.46
CA LEU A 361 0.70 -12.70 -12.85
C LEU A 361 0.34 -11.28 -12.38
N THR A 362 -0.28 -10.50 -13.26
CA THR A 362 -0.94 -9.22 -12.93
C THR A 362 -2.24 -9.06 -13.72
N TYR A 363 -2.99 -7.98 -13.48
CA TYR A 363 -4.22 -7.62 -14.17
C TYR A 363 -3.95 -6.96 -15.54
N GLU A 364 -4.92 -7.05 -16.44
CA GLU A 364 -4.89 -6.34 -17.73
C GLU A 364 -5.05 -4.82 -17.48
N GLY A 365 -4.14 -4.01 -18.02
CA GLY A 365 -4.09 -2.56 -17.74
C GLY A 365 -3.14 -2.16 -16.61
N ASP A 366 -2.53 -3.10 -15.89
CA ASP A 366 -1.40 -2.78 -15.01
C ASP A 366 -0.25 -2.20 -15.87
N PRO A 367 0.28 -1.01 -15.56
CA PRO A 367 1.36 -0.39 -16.33
C PRO A 367 2.65 -1.24 -16.38
N ARG A 368 2.78 -2.26 -15.52
CA ARG A 368 3.87 -3.24 -15.53
C ARG A 368 3.64 -4.44 -16.44
N ALA A 369 2.44 -4.61 -17.01
CA ALA A 369 2.15 -5.73 -17.87
C ALA A 369 3.05 -5.69 -19.10
N VAL A 370 3.76 -6.79 -19.37
CA VAL A 370 4.68 -6.91 -20.49
C VAL A 370 4.06 -7.78 -21.58
N ASP A 371 4.15 -7.34 -22.84
CA ASP A 371 3.83 -8.21 -23.97
C ASP A 371 4.96 -9.21 -24.18
N VAL A 372 4.68 -10.47 -23.81
CA VAL A 372 5.63 -11.58 -23.88
C VAL A 372 6.20 -11.80 -25.29
N LYS A 373 5.50 -11.35 -26.35
CA LYS A 373 6.01 -11.43 -27.73
C LYS A 373 7.24 -10.55 -27.98
N ASN A 374 7.42 -9.47 -27.23
CA ASN A 374 8.52 -8.51 -27.42
C ASN A 374 9.73 -8.80 -26.51
N ILE A 375 9.55 -9.50 -25.39
CA ILE A 375 10.62 -9.81 -24.43
C ILE A 375 11.76 -10.62 -25.07
N ALA A 376 11.44 -11.58 -25.94
CA ALA A 376 12.44 -12.38 -26.63
C ALA A 376 13.31 -11.53 -27.60
N ALA A 377 12.72 -10.51 -28.21
CA ALA A 377 13.44 -9.58 -29.09
C ALA A 377 14.34 -8.63 -28.29
N ASP A 378 13.86 -8.13 -27.15
CA ASP A 378 14.62 -7.26 -26.26
C ASP A 378 15.80 -7.99 -25.60
N PHE A 379 15.61 -9.25 -25.22
CA PHE A 379 16.68 -10.11 -24.71
C PHE A 379 17.78 -10.34 -25.75
N ALA A 380 17.40 -10.65 -27.00
CA ALA A 380 18.36 -10.81 -28.10
C ALA A 380 19.12 -9.51 -28.44
N ALA A 381 18.45 -8.36 -28.31
CA ALA A 381 19.08 -7.05 -28.49
C ALA A 381 20.03 -6.69 -27.35
N ALA A 382 19.71 -7.06 -26.11
CA ALA A 382 20.56 -6.86 -24.95
C ALA A 382 21.81 -7.74 -24.99
N LEU A 383 21.70 -9.01 -25.41
CA LEU A 383 22.85 -9.91 -25.60
C LEU A 383 23.85 -9.36 -26.62
N LYS A 384 23.35 -8.85 -27.77
CA LYS A 384 24.20 -8.21 -28.80
C LYS A 384 24.92 -6.96 -28.31
N LYS A 385 24.39 -6.25 -27.31
CA LYS A 385 25.06 -5.09 -26.69
C LYS A 385 26.17 -5.51 -25.73
N LEU A 386 26.00 -6.63 -25.01
CA LEU A 386 27.03 -7.19 -24.14
C LEU A 386 28.23 -7.71 -24.95
N GLU A 387 27.97 -8.43 -26.05
CA GLU A 387 29.03 -8.97 -26.91
C GLU A 387 29.92 -7.89 -27.54
N ARG A 388 29.37 -6.69 -27.79
CA ARG A 388 30.10 -5.54 -28.36
C ARG A 388 30.97 -4.77 -27.38
N ASN A 389 30.76 -4.94 -26.07
CA ASN A 389 31.54 -4.27 -25.03
C ASN A 389 32.68 -5.15 -24.47
N THR A 390 32.80 -6.39 -24.95
CA THR A 390 33.85 -7.37 -24.59
C THR A 390 34.89 -7.59 -25.70
N THR A 391 34.82 -6.81 -26.77
CA THR A 391 35.84 -6.67 -27.83
C THR A 391 36.32 -5.24 -27.89
#